data_AF-A0A438H7Y5-F1
#
_entry.id   AF-A0A438H7Y5-F1
#
_cell.length_a   1.000
_cell.length_b   1.000
_cell.length_c   1.000
_cell.angle_alpha   90.00
_cell.angle_beta   90.00
_cell.angle_gamma   90.00
#
_symmetry.space_group_name_H-M   'P 1'
#
loop_
_entity.id
_entity.type
_entity.pdbx_description
1 polymer ?
#
loop_
_entity_poly.entity_id
_entity_poly.type
_entity_poly.pdbx_seq_one_letter_code
_entity_poly.pdbx_strand_id
1 'polypeptide(L)'
;MDLDDGLERETSPKLAAHQRNEAQKDRMRNVRRMDLLTGTLSTNVKVIRWLECEGHVEKNFRQKFLTWYSLRATPQEVRIVKVFVDTLIEDPASLAEQLIDTFSETISSKRSSVVPAGFCMKLWH
;
A
#
# COMPACT_ATOMS: atom_id res chain seq x y z
N MET A 1 -29.32 42.90 -23.22
CA MET A 1 -28.39 43.03 -24.36
C MET A 1 -27.01 43.24 -23.75
N ASP A 2 -26.50 42.25 -22.99
CA ASP A 2 -25.86 40.98 -23.47
C ASP A 2 -24.61 41.33 -24.29
N LEU A 3 -23.40 40.80 -24.08
CA LEU A 3 -22.89 39.66 -23.32
C LEU A 3 -21.34 39.78 -23.34
N ASP A 4 -20.67 38.87 -22.63
CA ASP A 4 -19.28 38.41 -22.86
C ASP A 4 -18.11 39.27 -22.31
N ASP A 5 -17.09 38.70 -21.67
CA ASP A 5 -16.80 37.30 -21.43
C ASP A 5 -15.97 37.16 -20.14
N GLY A 6 -16.30 36.14 -19.37
CA GLY A 6 -15.59 35.81 -18.15
C GLY A 6 -14.17 35.39 -18.50
N LEU A 7 -13.19 35.98 -17.82
CA LEU A 7 -11.83 35.47 -17.74
C LEU A 7 -11.87 34.05 -17.14
N GLU A 8 -12.15 33.06 -17.98
CA GLU A 8 -11.94 31.66 -17.66
C GLU A 8 -10.47 31.50 -17.37
N ARG A 9 -10.19 31.31 -16.08
CA ARG A 9 -8.90 30.84 -15.60
C ARG A 9 -8.72 29.43 -16.14
N GLU A 10 -8.21 29.33 -17.37
CA GLU A 10 -7.63 28.10 -17.90
C GLU A 10 -6.47 27.72 -16.97
N THR A 11 -6.81 26.97 -15.93
CA THR A 11 -5.84 26.27 -15.10
C THR A 11 -5.28 25.15 -15.95
N SER A 12 -4.23 25.50 -16.69
CA SER A 12 -3.60 24.64 -17.67
C SER A 12 -3.24 23.28 -17.01
N PRO A 13 -3.74 22.13 -17.52
CA PRO A 13 -3.60 20.82 -16.88
C PRO A 13 -2.14 20.39 -16.66
N LYS A 14 -1.21 20.98 -17.42
CA LYS A 14 0.24 20.75 -17.32
C LYS A 14 0.84 21.24 -15.99
N LEU A 15 0.36 22.37 -15.45
CA LEU A 15 0.85 22.92 -14.18
C LEU A 15 0.40 22.06 -12.98
N ALA A 16 -0.81 21.50 -13.04
CA ALA A 16 -1.33 20.59 -12.02
C ALA A 16 -0.62 19.22 -12.05
N ALA A 17 -0.27 18.71 -13.24
CA ALA A 17 0.47 17.46 -13.37
C ALA A 17 1.91 17.57 -12.84
N HIS A 18 2.61 18.67 -13.15
CA HIS A 18 3.98 18.89 -12.66
C HIS A 18 4.03 19.01 -11.13
N GLN A 19 3.11 19.75 -10.53
CA GLN A 19 3.01 19.87 -9.06
C GLN A 19 2.70 18.53 -8.39
N ARG A 20 1.83 17.70 -8.98
CA ARG A 20 1.55 16.35 -8.47
C ARG A 20 2.79 15.46 -8.50
N ASN A 21 3.55 15.48 -9.60
CA ASN A 21 4.76 14.68 -9.74
C ASN A 21 5.85 15.08 -8.74
N GLU A 22 6.05 16.38 -8.51
CA GLU A 22 7.02 16.86 -7.51
C GLU A 22 6.58 16.56 -6.07
N ALA A 23 5.29 16.71 -5.76
CA ALA A 23 4.75 16.32 -4.45
C ALA A 23 4.89 14.81 -4.20
N GLN A 24 4.64 13.99 -5.22
CA GLN A 24 4.84 12.53 -5.16
C GLN A 24 6.32 12.18 -4.96
N LYS A 25 7.23 12.89 -5.63
CA LYS A 25 8.67 12.69 -5.49
C LYS A 25 9.20 13.10 -4.11
N ASP A 26 8.68 14.18 -3.54
CA ASP A 26 9.03 14.60 -2.18
C ASP A 26 8.46 13.64 -1.12
N ARG A 27 7.23 13.14 -1.32
CA ARG A 27 6.65 12.08 -0.49
C ARG A 27 7.49 10.81 -0.52
N MET A 28 7.88 10.34 -1.71
CA MET A 28 8.77 9.18 -1.88
C MET A 28 10.11 9.37 -1.14
N ARG A 29 10.70 10.56 -1.27
CA ARG A 29 11.94 10.93 -0.59
C ARG A 29 11.77 10.91 0.94
N ASN A 30 10.62 11.35 1.44
CA ASN A 30 10.29 11.32 2.86
C ASN A 30 10.03 9.89 3.37
N VAL A 31 9.40 9.02 2.58
CA VAL A 31 9.25 7.59 2.91
C VAL A 31 10.63 6.92 3.04
N ARG A 32 11.52 7.11 2.05
CA ARG A 32 12.90 6.57 2.11
C ARG A 32 13.71 7.11 3.29
N ARG A 33 13.58 8.41 3.59
CA ARG A 33 14.22 9.02 4.78
C ARG A 33 13.67 8.44 6.08
N MET A 34 12.37 8.15 6.12
CA MET A 34 11.70 7.65 7.31
C MET A 34 12.05 6.18 7.59
N ASP A 35 12.28 5.40 6.54
CA ASP A 35 12.76 4.01 6.62
C ASP A 35 14.14 3.88 7.30
N LEU A 36 15.04 4.84 7.00
CA LEU A 36 16.38 4.89 7.58
C LEU A 36 16.38 5.29 9.07
N LEU A 37 15.28 5.86 9.58
CA LEU A 37 15.23 6.48 10.91
C LEU A 37 14.33 5.75 11.92
N THR A 38 13.40 4.89 11.48
CA THR A 38 12.41 4.29 12.40
C THR A 38 12.24 2.80 12.12
N GLY A 39 12.53 1.94 13.12
CA GLY A 39 12.54 0.48 13.00
C GLY A 39 11.34 -0.15 12.25
N THR A 40 11.61 -1.32 11.67
CA THR A 40 10.87 -2.02 10.60
C THR A 40 9.34 -2.08 10.70
N LEU A 41 8.75 -2.20 11.90
CA LEU A 41 7.30 -2.24 12.06
C LEU A 41 6.66 -0.87 11.76
N SER A 42 7.35 0.22 12.14
CA SER A 42 6.86 1.58 11.93
C SER A 42 6.83 1.96 10.45
N THR A 43 7.79 1.47 9.64
CA THR A 43 7.80 1.70 8.19
C THR A 43 6.57 1.13 7.52
N ASN A 44 6.24 -0.14 7.76
CA ASN A 44 5.16 -0.80 7.05
C ASN A 44 3.82 -0.10 7.27
N VAL A 45 3.52 0.34 8.50
CA VAL A 45 2.32 1.12 8.80
C VAL A 45 2.29 2.45 8.03
N LYS A 46 3.44 3.12 7.91
CA LYS A 46 3.58 4.39 7.17
C LYS A 46 3.39 4.21 5.67
N VAL A 47 3.94 3.15 5.09
CA VAL A 47 3.80 2.82 3.67
C VAL A 47 2.35 2.51 3.32
N ILE A 48 1.67 1.68 4.11
CA ILE A 48 0.25 1.37 3.88
C ILE A 48 -0.63 2.63 3.98
N ARG A 49 -0.33 3.54 4.92
CA ARG A 49 -1.02 4.83 5.02
C ARG A 49 -0.75 5.74 3.82
N TRP A 50 0.47 5.72 3.30
CA TRP A 50 0.84 6.46 2.09
C TRP A 50 0.11 5.93 0.85
N LEU A 51 0.05 4.61 0.66
CA LEU A 51 -0.69 3.99 -0.45
C LEU A 51 -2.20 4.34 -0.44
N GLU A 52 -2.80 4.45 0.75
CA GLU A 52 -4.18 4.96 0.88
C GLU A 52 -4.29 6.43 0.46
N CYS A 53 -3.33 7.28 0.86
CA CYS A 53 -3.32 8.70 0.50
C CYS A 53 -3.12 8.95 -0.99
N GLU A 54 -2.38 8.09 -1.69
CA GLU A 54 -2.24 8.14 -3.16
C GLU A 54 -3.42 7.48 -3.89
N GLY A 55 -4.34 6.82 -3.16
CA GLY A 55 -5.54 6.21 -3.73
C GLY A 55 -5.34 4.80 -4.31
N HIS A 56 -4.17 4.18 -4.10
CA HIS A 56 -3.91 2.81 -4.54
C HIS A 56 -4.53 1.75 -3.64
N VAL A 57 -4.76 2.10 -2.36
CA VAL A 57 -5.34 1.20 -1.36
C VAL A 57 -6.60 1.80 -0.78
N GLU A 58 -7.68 1.02 -0.75
CA GLU A 58 -8.91 1.45 -0.10
C GLU A 58 -8.77 1.51 1.42
N LYS A 59 -9.46 2.47 2.04
CA LYS A 59 -9.53 2.64 3.50
C LYS A 59 -9.93 1.34 4.24
N ASN A 60 -10.83 0.56 3.65
CA ASN A 60 -11.31 -0.71 4.23
C ASN A 60 -10.19 -1.76 4.27
N PHE A 61 -9.49 -1.95 3.16
CA PHE A 61 -8.33 -2.85 3.09
C PHE A 61 -7.26 -2.42 4.10
N ARG A 62 -6.90 -1.12 4.11
CA ARG A 62 -5.93 -0.56 5.04
C ARG A 62 -6.27 -0.85 6.50
N GLN A 63 -7.53 -0.66 6.92
CA GLN A 63 -7.95 -0.98 8.29
C GLN A 63 -7.75 -2.45 8.64
N LYS A 64 -8.21 -3.35 7.76
CA LYS A 64 -8.08 -4.79 7.96
C LYS A 64 -6.61 -5.23 7.97
N PHE A 65 -5.82 -4.73 7.02
CA PHE A 65 -4.40 -5.01 6.89
C PHE A 65 -3.63 -4.55 8.13
N LEU A 66 -3.78 -3.29 8.56
CA LEU A 66 -3.07 -2.79 9.74
C LEU A 66 -3.47 -3.50 11.03
N THR A 67 -4.75 -3.85 11.16
CA THR A 67 -5.24 -4.63 12.32
C THR A 67 -4.60 -6.01 12.34
N TRP A 68 -4.62 -6.71 11.21
CA TRP A 68 -3.96 -8.02 11.09
C TRP A 68 -2.45 -7.91 11.28
N TYR A 69 -1.78 -6.94 10.66
CA TYR A 69 -0.33 -6.76 10.73
C TYR A 69 0.16 -6.48 12.15
N SER A 70 -0.59 -5.70 12.92
CA SER A 70 -0.21 -5.33 14.29
C SER A 70 -0.51 -6.42 15.32
N LEU A 71 -1.54 -7.25 15.08
CA LEU A 71 -2.07 -8.17 16.10
C LEU A 71 -1.86 -9.65 15.78
N ARG A 72 -1.76 -9.99 14.49
CA ARG A 72 -1.89 -11.38 14.01
C ARG A 72 -0.80 -11.80 13.03
N ALA A 73 -0.07 -10.87 12.42
CA ALA A 73 0.97 -11.24 11.47
C ALA A 73 2.10 -12.00 12.15
N THR A 74 2.41 -13.16 11.59
CA THR A 74 3.55 -13.97 11.98
C THR A 74 4.86 -13.32 11.55
N PRO A 75 6.00 -13.68 12.17
CA PRO A 75 7.30 -13.19 11.74
C PRO A 75 7.62 -13.46 10.26
N GLN A 76 7.07 -14.55 9.69
CA GLN A 76 7.21 -14.86 8.27
C GLN A 76 6.41 -13.88 7.40
N GLU A 77 5.15 -13.66 7.72
CA GLU A 77 4.30 -12.71 6.99
C GLU A 77 4.86 -11.28 7.07
N VAL A 78 5.39 -10.88 8.23
CA VAL A 78 6.09 -9.59 8.39
C VAL A 78 7.29 -9.47 7.45
N ARG A 79 8.07 -10.54 7.29
CA ARG A 79 9.19 -10.56 6.33
C ARG A 79 8.71 -10.47 4.89
N ILE A 80 7.62 -11.15 4.54
CA ILE A 80 7.04 -11.10 3.18
C ILE A 80 6.59 -9.67 2.85
N VAL A 81 5.83 -9.04 3.76
CA VAL A 81 5.42 -7.63 3.59
C VAL A 81 6.64 -6.73 3.43
N LYS A 82 7.69 -6.92 4.24
CA LYS A 82 8.94 -6.17 4.11
C LYS A 82 9.58 -6.34 2.73
N VAL A 83 9.62 -7.56 2.18
CA VAL A 83 10.18 -7.81 0.85
C VAL A 83 9.37 -7.11 -0.23
N PHE A 84 8.04 -7.15 -0.18
CA PHE A 84 7.21 -6.42 -1.13
C PHE A 84 7.47 -4.92 -1.05
N VAL A 85 7.49 -4.35 0.16
CA VAL A 85 7.80 -2.93 0.35
C VAL A 85 9.18 -2.59 -0.18
N ASP A 86 10.23 -3.29 0.25
CA ASP A 86 11.62 -3.01 -0.17
C ASP A 86 11.78 -3.11 -1.70
N THR A 87 11.07 -4.04 -2.35
CA THR A 87 11.20 -4.29 -3.80
C THR A 87 10.36 -3.35 -4.65
N LEU A 88 9.15 -3.02 -4.18
CA LEU A 88 8.14 -2.33 -4.98
C LEU A 88 7.85 -0.90 -4.48
N ILE A 89 8.59 -0.38 -3.49
CA ILE A 89 8.37 1.00 -3.04
C ILE A 89 8.53 2.04 -4.15
N GLU A 90 9.31 1.75 -5.20
CA GLU A 90 9.47 2.63 -6.36
C GLU A 90 8.26 2.61 -7.31
N ASP A 91 7.41 1.58 -7.22
CA ASP A 91 6.16 1.44 -7.96
C ASP A 91 4.97 1.20 -7.00
N PRO A 92 4.37 2.27 -6.47
CA PRO A 92 3.29 2.17 -5.49
C PRO A 92 2.05 1.44 -5.98
N ALA A 93 1.75 1.51 -7.28
CA ALA A 93 0.60 0.83 -7.86
C ALA A 93 0.80 -0.69 -7.78
N SER A 94 1.96 -1.16 -8.25
CA SER A 94 2.33 -2.58 -8.17
C SER A 94 2.46 -3.06 -6.72
N LEU A 95 3.01 -2.23 -5.82
CA LEU A 95 3.07 -2.57 -4.40
C LEU A 95 1.67 -2.79 -3.81
N ALA A 96 0.72 -1.88 -4.09
CA ALA A 96 -0.64 -2.00 -3.59
C ALA A 96 -1.35 -3.25 -4.13
N GLU A 97 -1.24 -3.50 -5.43
CA GLU A 97 -1.83 -4.68 -6.09
C GLU A 97 -1.31 -5.98 -5.46
N GLN A 98 0.02 -6.12 -5.32
CA GLN A 98 0.62 -7.32 -4.74
C GLN A 98 0.22 -7.53 -3.27
N LEU A 99 0.10 -6.46 -2.49
CA LEU A 99 -0.38 -6.54 -1.11
C LEU A 99 -1.84 -6.97 -1.05
N ILE A 100 -2.68 -6.44 -1.94
CA ILE A 100 -4.10 -6.79 -2.00
C ILE A 100 -4.26 -8.24 -2.43
N ASP A 101 -3.64 -8.66 -3.53
CA ASP A 101 -3.75 -10.00 -4.07
C ASP A 101 -3.24 -11.05 -3.08
N THR A 102 -2.11 -10.78 -2.43
CA THR A 102 -1.51 -11.75 -1.50
C THR A 102 -2.25 -11.84 -0.17
N PHE A 103 -2.70 -10.71 0.40
CA PHE A 103 -3.21 -10.67 1.77
C PHE A 103 -4.72 -10.52 1.88
N SER A 104 -5.46 -10.27 0.79
CA SER A 104 -6.92 -10.11 0.83
C SER A 104 -7.61 -11.32 1.46
N GLU A 105 -7.21 -12.54 1.10
CA GLU A 105 -7.75 -13.76 1.69
C GLU A 105 -7.37 -13.91 3.17
N THR A 106 -6.12 -13.62 3.51
CA THR A 106 -5.60 -13.71 4.88
C THR A 106 -6.30 -12.74 5.84
N ILE A 107 -6.56 -11.51 5.39
CA ILE A 107 -7.19 -10.47 6.22
C ILE A 107 -8.73 -10.54 6.19
N SER A 108 -9.32 -11.08 5.12
CA SER A 108 -10.78 -11.27 5.01
C SER A 108 -11.24 -12.55 5.70
N SER A 109 -10.34 -13.52 5.91
CA SER A 109 -10.62 -14.74 6.66
C SER A 109 -10.85 -14.45 8.15
N LYS A 110 -12.13 -14.38 8.52
CA LYS A 110 -12.64 -14.45 9.88
C LYS A 110 -12.54 -15.91 10.36
N ARG A 111 -11.32 -16.43 10.55
CA ARG A 111 -11.00 -17.83 10.94
C ARG A 111 -12.17 -18.81 10.72
N SER A 112 -12.24 -19.45 9.57
CA SER A 112 -12.39 -20.90 9.67
C SER A 112 -11.01 -21.41 10.03
N SER A 113 -10.89 -22.01 11.21
CA SER A 113 -9.73 -22.77 11.64
C SER A 113 -9.59 -24.00 10.73
N VAL A 114 -9.21 -23.82 9.47
CA VAL A 114 -8.75 -24.93 8.65
C VAL A 114 -7.25 -25.02 8.90
N VAL A 115 -6.93 -26.05 9.68
CA VAL A 115 -5.66 -26.77 9.79
C VAL A 115 -4.62 -26.33 8.74
N PRO A 116 -3.35 -26.10 9.12
CA PRO A 116 -2.31 -25.78 8.14
C PRO A 116 -2.34 -26.81 7.01
N ALA A 117 -2.50 -26.34 5.78
CA ALA A 117 -2.39 -27.20 4.62
C ALA A 117 -0.96 -27.76 4.56
N GLY A 118 -0.81 -29.01 5.01
CA GLY A 118 0.06 -29.99 4.38
C GLY A 118 1.56 -29.76 4.47
N PHE A 119 2.12 -29.83 5.68
CA PHE A 119 3.33 -30.64 5.84
C PHE A 119 2.90 -32.11 5.83
N CYS A 120 2.71 -32.71 4.65
CA CYS A 120 2.53 -34.15 4.43
C CYS A 120 2.73 -34.48 2.93
N MET A 121 3.97 -34.43 2.45
CA MET A 121 4.31 -35.26 1.30
C MET A 121 4.44 -36.70 1.80
N LYS A 122 3.49 -37.58 1.48
CA LYS A 122 3.70 -39.03 1.49
C LYS A 122 2.61 -39.79 0.72
N LEU A 123 3.06 -40.35 -0.41
CA LEU A 123 2.80 -41.69 -0.94
C LEU A 123 1.36 -42.03 -1.36
N TRP A 124 1.14 -41.94 -2.67
CA TRP A 124 0.12 -42.72 -3.36
C TRP A 124 0.69 -44.12 -3.68
N HIS A 125 -0.08 -45.17 -3.41
CA HIS A 125 0.15 -46.56 -3.84
C HIS A 125 -0.84 -46.90 -4.95
#